data_AF-A0A8H7ABU7-F1
#
_entry.id   AF-A0A8H7ABU7-F1
#
_cell.length_a   1.000
_cell.length_b   1.000
_cell.length_c   1.000
_cell.angle_alpha   90.00
_cell.angle_beta   90.00
_cell.angle_gamma   90.00
#
_symmetry.space_group_name_H-M   'P 1'
#
loop_
_entity.id
_entity.type
_entity.pdbx_description
1 polymer ?
#
loop_
_entity_poly.entity_id
_entity_poly.type
_entity_poly.pdbx_seq_one_letter_code
_entity_poly.pdbx_strand_id
1 'polypeptide(L)'
;MSGIELAGLVLGALPVVVAGLESYIKGVATIKRYFKYKNELKSLRTSLTTEYDIFRNNCEELLEGLVQTQKMALLLIDPGGALWKDPAIEKKLRR
;
A
#
# COMPACT_ATOMS: atom_id res chain seq x y z
N MET A 1 -3.39 3.43 -18.91
CA MET A 1 -2.93 3.08 -17.56
C MET A 1 -2.72 1.58 -17.53
N SER A 2 -1.50 1.13 -17.29
CA SER A 2 -1.19 -0.30 -17.18
C SER A 2 -1.60 -0.82 -15.78
N GLY A 3 -1.79 -2.13 -15.65
CA GLY A 3 -2.12 -2.76 -14.36
C GLY A 3 -1.02 -2.57 -13.31
N ILE A 4 0.23 -2.40 -13.74
CA ILE A 4 1.39 -2.16 -12.87
C ILE A 4 1.36 -0.74 -12.31
N GLU A 5 1.06 0.26 -13.14
CA GLU A 5 0.89 1.64 -12.68
C GLU A 5 -0.19 1.73 -11.60
N LEU A 6 -1.29 0.98 -11.77
CA LEU A 6 -2.35 0.91 -10.78
C LEU A 6 -1.88 0.24 -9.48
N ALA A 7 -1.10 -0.84 -9.55
CA ALA A 7 -0.56 -1.50 -8.37
C ALA A 7 0.36 -0.57 -7.55
N GLY A 8 1.26 0.16 -8.22
CA GLY A 8 2.10 1.16 -7.59
C GLY A 8 1.29 2.28 -6.93
N LEU A 9 0.24 2.77 -7.61
CA LEU A 9 -0.65 3.79 -7.05
C LEU A 9 -1.38 3.30 -5.80
N VAL A 10 -1.89 2.06 -5.81
CA VAL A 10 -2.58 1.45 -4.66
C VAL A 10 -1.62 1.27 -3.47
N LEU A 11 -0.38 0.81 -3.73
CA LEU A 11 0.66 0.73 -2.70
C LEU A 11 0.96 2.11 -2.07
N GLY A 12 0.97 3.19 -2.86
CA GLY A 12 1.24 4.54 -2.33
C GLY A 12 0.04 5.15 -1.60
N ALA A 13 -1.18 4.85 -2.03
CA ALA A 13 -2.40 5.45 -1.47
C ALA A 13 -2.85 4.80 -0.15
N LEU A 14 -2.68 3.49 0.01
CA LEU A 14 -3.12 2.76 1.22
C LEU A 14 -2.50 3.29 2.53
N PRO A 15 -1.17 3.56 2.61
CA PRO A 15 -0.57 4.17 3.80
C PRO A 15 -1.18 5.52 4.17
N VAL A 16 -1.57 6.33 3.18
CA VAL A 16 -2.22 7.64 3.40
C VAL A 16 -3.60 7.44 4.03
N VAL A 17 -4.38 6.47 3.54
CA VAL A 17 -5.68 6.11 4.10
C VAL A 17 -5.55 5.62 5.54
N VAL A 18 -4.56 4.76 5.82
CA VAL A 18 -4.28 4.25 7.17
C VAL A 18 -3.89 5.40 8.11
N ALA A 19 -3.05 6.33 7.67
CA ALA A 19 -2.64 7.51 8.46
C ALA A 19 -3.82 8.47 8.74
N GLY A 20 -4.70 8.67 7.75
CA GLY A 20 -5.93 9.43 7.92
C GLY A 20 -6.87 8.79 8.94
N LEU A 21 -7.04 7.46 8.88
CA LEU A 21 -7.83 6.69 9.84
C LEU A 21 -7.25 6.78 11.25
N GLU A 22 -5.92 6.73 11.40
CA GLU A 22 -5.27 6.90 12.70
C GLU A 22 -5.54 8.28 13.30
N SER A 23 -5.46 9.32 12.48
CA SER A 23 -5.79 10.69 12.89
C SER A 23 -7.25 10.83 13.31
N TYR A 24 -8.16 10.15 12.61
CA TYR A 24 -9.57 10.09 12.97
C TYR A 24 -9.79 9.36 14.30
N ILE A 25 -9.15 8.21 14.52
CA ILE A 25 -9.21 7.47 15.80
C ILE A 25 -8.75 8.36 16.96
N LYS A 26 -7.67 9.13 16.78
CA LYS A 26 -7.16 10.06 17.79
C LYS A 26 -8.19 11.16 18.11
N GLY A 27 -8.83 11.75 17.10
CA GLY A 27 -9.88 12.75 17.29
C GLY A 27 -11.13 12.20 17.98
N VAL A 28 -11.60 11.02 17.56
CA VAL A 28 -12.78 10.33 18.14
C VAL A 28 -12.53 9.90 19.59
N ALA A 29 -11.30 9.50 19.92
CA ALA A 29 -10.93 9.09 21.28
C ALA A 29 -11.07 10.23 22.32
N THR A 30 -11.01 11.49 21.90
CA THR A 30 -11.22 12.66 22.77
C THR A 30 -12.67 12.76 23.25
N ILE A 31 -13.62 12.16 22.53
CA ILE A 31 -15.04 12.21 22.86
C ILE A 31 -15.44 10.90 23.55
N LYS A 32 -15.60 10.95 24.88
CA LYS A 32 -15.95 9.80 25.76
C LYS A 32 -17.12 8.94 25.26
N ARG A 33 -18.05 9.52 24.49
CA ARG A 33 -19.25 8.86 23.94
C ARG A 33 -18.97 7.88 22.79
N TYR A 34 -17.78 7.93 22.17
CA TYR A 34 -17.47 7.16 20.95
C TYR A 34 -16.49 6.00 21.17
N PHE A 35 -16.31 5.56 22.42
CA PHE A 35 -15.42 4.44 22.75
C PHE A 35 -15.75 3.14 21.98
N LYS A 36 -17.02 2.88 21.67
CA LYS A 36 -17.43 1.74 20.83
C LYS A 36 -16.85 1.85 19.41
N TYR A 37 -16.98 3.02 18.78
CA TYR A 37 -16.42 3.29 17.45
C TYR A 37 -14.89 3.26 17.43
N LYS A 38 -14.24 3.66 18.53
CA LYS A 38 -12.77 3.57 18.66
C LYS A 38 -12.26 2.13 18.48
N ASN A 39 -12.96 1.14 19.02
CA ASN A 39 -12.56 -0.26 18.88
C ASN A 39 -12.76 -0.77 17.45
N GLU A 40 -13.90 -0.45 16.83
CA GLU A 40 -14.17 -0.81 15.43
C GLU A 40 -13.17 -0.16 14.47
N LEU A 41 -12.86 1.13 14.66
CA LEU A 41 -11.88 1.84 13.84
C LEU A 41 -10.45 1.29 14.02
N LYS A 42 -10.08 0.90 15.25
CA LYS A 42 -8.81 0.21 15.48
C LYS A 42 -8.76 -1.15 14.78
N SER A 43 -9.85 -1.92 14.82
CA SER A 43 -9.94 -3.17 14.08
C SER A 43 -9.78 -2.93 12.58
N LEU A 44 -10.49 -1.95 12.03
CA LEU A 44 -10.38 -1.57 10.63
C LEU A 44 -8.95 -1.16 10.24
N ARG A 45 -8.28 -0.37 11.08
CA ARG A 45 -6.87 -0.02 10.89
C ARG A 45 -6.00 -1.27 10.79
N THR A 46 -6.13 -2.19 11.75
CA THR A 46 -5.36 -3.44 11.76
C THR A 46 -5.61 -4.25 10.50
N SER A 47 -6.87 -4.45 10.10
CA SER A 47 -7.21 -5.16 8.87
C SER A 47 -6.60 -4.49 7.63
N LEU A 48 -6.71 -3.17 7.51
CA LEU A 48 -6.12 -2.42 6.38
C LEU A 48 -4.60 -2.52 6.34
N THR A 49 -3.94 -2.45 7.49
CA THR A 49 -2.48 -2.63 7.55
C THR A 49 -2.09 -4.05 7.15
N THR A 50 -2.81 -5.06 7.61
CA THR A 50 -2.57 -6.46 7.22
C THR A 50 -2.76 -6.67 5.72
N GLU A 51 -3.85 -6.16 5.14
CA GLU A 51 -4.08 -6.24 3.69
C GLU A 51 -3.00 -5.48 2.90
N TYR A 52 -2.55 -4.34 3.40
CA TYR A 52 -1.43 -3.61 2.80
C TYR A 52 -0.14 -4.43 2.82
N ASP A 53 0.20 -5.06 3.94
CA ASP A 53 1.40 -5.90 4.05
C ASP A 53 1.32 -7.12 3.12
N ILE A 54 0.15 -7.76 3.04
CA ILE A 54 -0.10 -8.87 2.09
C ILE A 54 0.06 -8.38 0.64
N PHE A 55 -0.57 -7.27 0.30
CA PHE A 55 -0.49 -6.71 -1.05
C PHE A 55 0.96 -6.33 -1.42
N ARG A 56 1.71 -5.77 -0.47
CA ARG A 56 3.12 -5.46 -0.63
C ARG A 56 3.95 -6.72 -0.84
N ASN A 57 3.77 -7.76 -0.03
CA ASN A 57 4.47 -9.04 -0.21
C ASN A 57 4.17 -9.67 -1.57
N ASN A 58 2.91 -9.65 -2.00
CA ASN A 58 2.54 -10.14 -3.33
C ASN A 58 3.22 -9.33 -4.44
N CYS A 59 3.34 -8.00 -4.30
CA CYS A 59 4.09 -7.19 -5.26
C CYS A 59 5.59 -7.52 -5.24
N GLU A 60 6.17 -7.79 -4.06
CA GLU A 60 7.57 -8.22 -3.93
C GLU A 60 7.79 -9.56 -4.65
N GLU A 61 6.96 -10.57 -4.39
CA GLU A 61 7.02 -11.88 -5.05
C GLU A 61 6.82 -11.78 -6.57
N LEU A 62 5.88 -10.95 -7.04
CA LEU A 62 5.66 -10.74 -8.48
C LEU A 62 6.86 -10.08 -9.16
N LEU A 63 7.57 -9.20 -8.45
CA LEU A 63 8.74 -8.50 -8.98
C LEU A 63 10.03 -9.33 -8.82
N GLU A 64 10.02 -10.31 -7.92
CA GLU A 64 11.10 -11.24 -7.70
C GLU A 64 11.41 -12.02 -8.99
N GLY A 65 12.70 -12.06 -9.37
CA GLY A 65 13.14 -12.68 -10.62
C GLY A 65 12.86 -11.87 -11.90
N LEU A 66 11.93 -10.90 -11.89
CA LEU A 66 11.66 -10.01 -13.04
C LEU A 66 12.57 -8.78 -13.06
N VAL A 67 12.83 -8.19 -11.89
CA VAL A 67 13.68 -7.00 -11.73
C VAL A 67 14.87 -7.28 -10.83
N GLN A 68 15.97 -6.55 -11.05
CA GLN A 68 17.14 -6.61 -10.17
C GLN A 68 16.74 -6.16 -8.76
N THR A 69 17.30 -6.79 -7.72
CA THR A 69 16.99 -6.51 -6.31
C THR A 69 17.07 -5.02 -5.96
N GLN A 70 18.04 -4.30 -6.54
CA GLN A 70 18.20 -2.85 -6.36
C GLN A 70 17.02 -2.05 -6.93
N LYS A 71 16.51 -2.44 -8.10
CA LYS A 71 15.33 -1.80 -8.72
C LYS A 71 14.04 -2.16 -7.97
N MET A 72 13.94 -3.39 -7.46
CA MET A 72 12.81 -3.82 -6.64
C MET A 72 12.72 -2.97 -5.36
N ALA A 73 13.84 -2.76 -4.67
CA ALA A 73 13.90 -1.88 -3.50
C ALA A 73 13.43 -0.45 -3.84
N LEU A 74 13.84 0.11 -4.98
CA LEU A 74 13.40 1.43 -5.42
C LEU A 74 11.90 1.52 -5.72
N LEU A 75 11.30 0.46 -6.29
CA LEU A 75 9.86 0.38 -6.54
C LEU A 75 9.04 0.38 -5.24
N LEU A 76 9.57 -0.26 -4.20
CA LEU A 76 8.92 -0.35 -2.88
C LEU A 76 9.10 0.92 -2.05
N ILE A 77 10.21 1.65 -2.25
CA ILE A 77 10.48 2.92 -1.58
C ILE A 77 9.62 4.06 -2.16
N ASP A 78 9.38 4.07 -3.48
CA ASP A 78 8.55 5.07 -4.17
C ASP A 78 7.38 4.41 -4.94
N PRO A 79 6.33 3.95 -4.23
CA PRO A 79 5.20 3.29 -4.87
C PRO A 79 4.41 4.25 -5.77
N GLY A 80 4.18 3.86 -7.03
CA GLY A 80 3.51 4.70 -8.03
C GLY A 80 4.42 5.77 -8.65
N GLY A 81 5.71 5.76 -8.33
CA GLY A 81 6.73 6.62 -8.90
C GLY A 81 7.03 6.34 -10.38
N ALA A 82 8.02 7.06 -10.94
CA ALA A 82 8.37 6.97 -12.36
C ALA A 82 8.78 5.54 -12.80
N LEU A 83 9.38 4.77 -11.90
CA LEU A 83 9.78 3.38 -12.16
C LEU A 83 8.58 2.44 -12.39
N TRP A 84 7.43 2.73 -11.77
CA TRP A 84 6.20 1.95 -11.99
C TRP A 84 5.58 2.19 -13.38
N LYS A 85 6.01 3.26 -14.06
CA LYS A 85 5.61 3.60 -15.43
C LYS A 85 6.60 3.09 -16.47
N ASP A 86 7.66 2.36 -16.06
CA ASP A 86 8.68 1.87 -16.98
C ASP A 86 8.10 0.75 -17.87
N PRO A 87 7.98 0.97 -19.19
CA PRO A 87 7.44 -0.03 -20.11
C PRO A 87 8.30 -1.30 -20.18
N ALA A 88 9.57 -1.25 -19.77
CA ALA A 88 10.43 -2.44 -19.69
C ALA A 88 9.96 -3.42 -18.61
N ILE A 89 9.41 -2.93 -17.49
CA ILE A 89 8.84 -3.76 -16.43
C ILE A 89 7.54 -4.39 -16.90
N GLU A 90 6.68 -3.61 -17.54
CA GLU A 90 5.44 -4.13 -18.12
C GLU A 90 5.68 -5.21 -19.17
N LYS A 91 6.69 -5.04 -20.02
CA LYS A 91 7.06 -6.03 -21.03
C LYS A 91 7.56 -7.34 -20.42
N LYS A 92 8.21 -7.29 -19.26
CA LYS A 92 8.68 -8.48 -18.53
C LYS A 92 7.54 -9.23 -17.85
N LEU A 93 6.50 -8.52 -17.42
CA LEU A 93 5.29 -9.11 -16.80
C LEU A 93 4.34 -9.77 -17.81
N ARG A 94 4.42 -9.39 -19.09
CA ARG A 94 3.61 -9.99 -20.17
C ARG A 94 4.25 -11.22 -20.84
N ARG A 95 5.46 -11.61 -20.42
CA ARG A 95 6.19 -12.78 -20.93
C ARG A 95 6.12 -13.91 -19.93
#